data_AF-A0A7Y2CDW0-F1
#
_entry.id   AF-A0A7Y2CDW0-F1
#
_cell.length_a   1.000
_cell.length_b   1.000
_cell.length_c   1.000
_cell.angle_alpha   90.00
_cell.angle_beta   90.00
_cell.angle_gamma   90.00
#
_symmetry.space_group_name_H-M   'P 1'
#
loop_
_entity.id
_entity.type
_entity.pdbx_description
1 polymer ?
#
loop_
_entity_poly.entity_id
_entity_poly.type
_entity_poly.pdbx_seq_one_letter_code
_entity_poly.pdbx_strand_id
1 'polypeptide(L)'
;MGVTFLIIATCLIFGSVAAVASFRPNLLPELGANLRDVNQVNKFSPRNTLFLIGPNANHSACRMQRRLLKPAIPAFIREDITIMEVYGEDTPRKNGELMDWLDPSLLRHALNADEGFYIIFVDDEGKTRFRREAPMLTADILERAQLNISAPERSGKKSSSILKKLRAA
;
A
#
# COMPACT_ATOMS: atom_id res chain seq x y z
N MET A 1 20.61 63.31 7.57
CA MET A 1 20.08 62.39 8.61
C MET A 1 18.59 62.04 8.45
N GLY A 2 17.76 62.73 7.64
CA GLY A 2 16.32 62.42 7.56
C GLY A 2 15.93 61.14 6.78
N VAL A 3 16.71 60.76 5.77
CA VAL A 3 16.36 59.62 4.88
C VAL A 3 16.49 58.26 5.57
N THR A 4 17.49 58.10 6.45
CA THR A 4 17.68 56.87 7.24
C THR A 4 16.56 56.66 8.24
N PHE A 5 16.04 57.73 8.87
CA PHE A 5 14.88 57.64 9.76
C PHE A 5 13.60 57.24 9.01
N LEU A 6 13.41 57.74 7.78
CA LEU A 6 12.27 57.35 6.95
C LEU A 6 12.28 55.86 6.59
N ILE A 7 13.45 55.30 6.25
CA ILE A 7 13.61 53.87 5.94
C ILE A 7 13.34 53.01 7.18
N ILE A 8 13.90 53.37 8.33
CA ILE A 8 13.69 52.62 9.57
C ILE A 8 12.20 52.67 9.99
N ALA A 9 11.57 53.84 9.88
CA ALA A 9 10.15 54.00 10.20
C ALA A 9 9.24 53.17 9.27
N THR A 10 9.52 53.15 7.97
CA THR A 10 8.76 52.32 7.03
C THR A 10 8.96 50.83 7.29
N CYS A 11 10.19 50.38 7.55
CA CYS A 11 10.45 48.99 7.92
C CYS A 11 9.71 48.58 9.20
N LEU A 12 9.65 49.44 10.22
CA LEU A 12 8.91 49.16 11.46
C LEU A 12 7.40 49.11 11.26
N ILE A 13 6.83 49.99 10.42
CA ILE A 13 5.40 49.96 10.09
C ILE A 13 5.05 48.67 9.33
N PHE A 14 5.83 48.30 8.32
CA PHE A 14 5.58 47.05 7.58
C PHE A 14 5.78 45.81 8.47
N GLY A 15 6.82 45.80 9.32
CA GLY A 15 7.07 44.71 10.26
C GLY A 15 5.96 44.56 11.31
N SER A 16 5.44 45.68 11.83
CA SER A 16 4.34 45.65 12.81
C SER A 16 3.00 45.23 12.18
N VAL A 17 2.70 45.67 10.95
CA VAL A 17 1.52 45.19 10.21
C VAL A 17 1.61 43.70 9.91
N ALA A 18 2.78 43.18 9.54
CA ALA A 18 3.00 41.75 9.32
C ALA A 18 2.84 40.93 10.61
N ALA A 19 3.37 41.42 11.73
CA ALA A 19 3.22 40.77 13.03
C ALA A 19 1.74 40.68 13.45
N VAL A 20 0.98 41.78 13.34
CA VAL A 20 -0.45 41.80 13.68
C VAL A 20 -1.28 40.94 12.72
N ALA A 21 -0.93 40.89 11.43
CA ALA A 21 -1.58 40.00 10.46
C ALA A 21 -1.36 38.51 10.78
N SER A 22 -0.17 38.15 11.27
CA SER A 22 0.15 36.76 11.65
C SER A 22 -0.57 36.27 12.92
N PHE A 23 -1.02 37.18 13.78
CA PHE A 23 -1.83 36.87 14.97
C PHE A 23 -3.32 36.61 14.66
N ARG A 24 -3.77 36.70 13.40
CA ARG A 24 -5.11 36.25 13.01
C ARG A 24 -5.06 34.78 12.56
N PRO A 25 -5.59 33.82 13.33
CA PRO A 25 -5.43 32.39 13.08
C PRO A 25 -6.27 31.84 11.90
N ASN A 26 -6.84 32.70 11.05
CA ASN A 26 -7.92 32.29 10.13
C ASN A 26 -7.80 32.79 8.68
N LEU A 27 -6.61 33.25 8.24
CA LEU A 27 -6.46 33.79 6.88
C LEU A 27 -5.70 32.91 5.88
N LEU A 28 -5.28 31.69 6.24
CA LEU A 28 -4.70 30.75 5.28
C LEU A 28 -5.14 29.27 5.49
N PRO A 29 -6.45 28.95 5.44
CA PRO A 29 -6.90 27.56 5.45
C PRO A 29 -6.50 26.76 4.18
N GLU A 30 -6.26 27.45 3.06
CA GLU A 30 -6.06 26.83 1.73
C GLU A 30 -4.63 26.27 1.50
N LEU A 31 -3.60 26.85 2.11
CA LEU A 31 -2.21 26.37 1.98
C LEU A 31 -1.95 25.11 2.83
N GLY A 32 -2.64 24.97 3.97
CA GLY A 32 -2.56 23.79 4.83
C GLY A 32 -3.37 22.59 4.31
N ALA A 33 -4.42 22.83 3.51
CA ALA A 33 -5.25 21.78 2.94
C ALA A 33 -4.48 20.96 1.88
N ASN A 34 -3.70 21.61 1.02
CA ASN A 34 -2.91 20.94 -0.01
C ASN A 34 -1.65 20.24 0.54
N LEU A 35 -1.09 20.71 1.66
CA LEU A 35 0.04 20.07 2.32
C LEU A 35 -0.35 18.83 3.14
N ARG A 36 -1.62 18.68 3.53
CA ARG A 36 -2.11 17.47 4.21
C ARG A 36 -2.17 16.26 3.29
N ASP A 37 -2.33 16.45 1.98
CA ASP A 37 -2.32 15.35 1.01
C ASP A 37 -0.91 14.79 0.75
N VAL A 38 0.13 15.61 0.95
CA VAL A 38 1.54 15.19 0.79
C VAL A 38 2.00 14.26 1.94
N ASN A 39 1.25 14.21 3.05
CA ASN A 39 1.55 13.34 4.19
C ASN A 39 0.96 11.93 4.07
N GLN A 40 0.27 11.57 2.97
CA GLN A 40 0.17 10.16 2.59
C GLN A 40 1.49 9.73 1.95
N VAL A 41 2.56 9.70 2.76
CA VAL A 41 3.65 8.77 2.48
C VAL A 41 2.96 7.41 2.37
N ASN A 42 2.85 6.88 1.16
CA ASN A 42 2.26 5.57 0.88
C ASN A 42 3.08 4.54 1.63
N LYS A 43 2.74 4.33 2.91
CA LYS A 43 3.48 3.46 3.81
C LYS A 43 3.16 2.05 3.38
N PHE A 44 4.09 1.45 2.65
CA PHE A 44 4.03 0.03 2.38
C PHE A 44 3.97 -0.72 3.71
N SER A 45 2.90 -1.48 3.92
CA SER A 45 2.75 -2.37 5.05
C SER A 45 2.52 -3.78 4.51
N PRO A 46 3.48 -4.71 4.68
CA PRO A 46 3.36 -6.07 4.17
C PRO A 46 2.39 -6.95 4.99
N ARG A 47 1.58 -6.35 5.87
CA ARG A 47 0.66 -7.08 6.74
C ARG A 47 -0.41 -7.78 5.92
N ASN A 48 -0.77 -8.98 6.36
CA ASN A 48 -1.78 -9.83 5.74
C ASN A 48 -1.61 -9.93 4.21
N THR A 49 -0.38 -10.14 3.76
CA THR A 49 0.00 -10.09 2.35
C THR A 49 0.59 -11.43 1.91
N LEU A 50 0.04 -11.95 0.82
CA LEU A 50 0.58 -13.09 0.07
C LEU A 50 1.45 -12.55 -1.08
N PHE A 51 2.75 -12.75 -0.96
CA PHE A 51 3.72 -12.42 -2.00
C PHE A 51 3.88 -13.59 -2.97
N LEU A 52 3.72 -13.29 -4.25
CA LEU A 52 4.03 -14.14 -5.38
C LEU A 52 5.25 -13.57 -6.09
N ILE A 53 6.41 -14.17 -5.83
CA ILE A 53 7.70 -13.70 -6.34
C ILE A 53 8.19 -14.68 -7.40
N GLY A 54 8.71 -14.16 -8.51
CA GLY A 54 9.24 -14.98 -9.59
C GLY A 54 10.22 -14.25 -10.49
N PRO A 55 10.90 -14.94 -11.40
CA PRO A 55 11.84 -14.29 -12.34
C PRO A 55 11.11 -13.49 -13.42
N ASN A 56 9.94 -13.93 -13.87
CA ASN A 56 9.08 -13.21 -14.81
C ASN A 56 7.64 -13.73 -14.72
N ALA A 57 6.67 -12.92 -15.17
CA ALA A 57 5.27 -13.31 -15.13
C ALA A 57 4.97 -14.59 -15.92
N ASN A 58 5.70 -14.88 -17.00
CA ASN A 58 5.46 -16.02 -17.89
C ASN A 58 6.13 -17.34 -17.44
N HIS A 59 6.90 -17.30 -16.36
CA HIS A 59 7.61 -18.46 -15.82
C HIS A 59 6.60 -19.56 -15.45
N SER A 60 6.96 -20.83 -15.67
CA SER A 60 6.05 -21.97 -15.50
C SER A 60 5.41 -22.01 -14.10
N ALA A 61 6.23 -21.83 -13.06
CA ALA A 61 5.79 -21.77 -11.68
C ALA A 61 4.83 -20.59 -11.40
N CYS A 62 5.12 -19.39 -11.92
CA CYS A 62 4.28 -18.21 -11.74
C CYS A 62 2.92 -18.36 -12.43
N ARG A 63 2.90 -18.87 -13.67
CA ARG A 63 1.66 -19.14 -14.40
C ARG A 63 0.80 -20.18 -13.67
N MET A 64 1.43 -21.26 -13.20
CA MET A 64 0.76 -22.30 -12.42
C MET A 64 0.16 -21.72 -11.14
N GLN A 65 0.94 -20.95 -10.38
CA GLN A 65 0.45 -20.39 -9.13
C GLN A 65 -0.71 -19.41 -9.33
N ARG A 66 -0.64 -18.50 -10.31
CA ARG A 66 -1.77 -17.60 -10.62
C ARG A 66 -3.03 -18.39 -10.99
N ARG A 67 -2.90 -19.49 -11.72
CA ARG A 67 -4.04 -20.37 -12.05
C ARG A 67 -4.64 -21.01 -10.80
N LEU A 68 -3.82 -21.44 -9.85
CA LEU A 68 -4.27 -22.02 -8.58
C LEU A 68 -4.97 -20.97 -7.69
N LEU A 69 -4.49 -19.73 -7.69
CA LEU A 69 -5.05 -18.64 -6.86
C LEU A 69 -6.39 -18.09 -7.36
N LYS A 70 -6.63 -18.08 -8.69
CA LYS A 70 -7.87 -17.55 -9.31
C LYS A 70 -9.18 -17.94 -8.58
N PRO A 71 -9.46 -19.24 -8.33
CA PRO A 71 -10.71 -19.63 -7.66
C PRO A 71 -10.83 -19.13 -6.21
N ALA A 72 -9.71 -18.79 -5.55
CA ALA A 72 -9.67 -18.41 -4.15
C ALA A 72 -9.65 -16.90 -3.89
N ILE A 73 -9.61 -16.08 -4.95
CA ILE A 73 -9.69 -14.61 -4.85
C ILE A 73 -10.84 -14.16 -3.94
N PRO A 74 -12.07 -14.71 -4.02
CA PRO A 74 -13.15 -14.31 -3.12
C PRO A 74 -12.84 -14.58 -1.64
N ALA A 75 -12.13 -15.66 -1.32
CA ALA A 75 -11.74 -15.97 0.05
C ALA A 75 -10.69 -14.97 0.55
N PHE A 76 -9.66 -14.67 -0.26
CA PHE A 76 -8.65 -13.66 0.09
C PHE A 76 -9.26 -12.28 0.32
N ILE A 77 -10.25 -11.88 -0.49
CA ILE A 77 -10.96 -10.60 -0.30
C ILE A 77 -11.75 -10.59 1.03
N ARG A 78 -12.38 -11.69 1.42
CA ARG A 78 -13.15 -11.77 2.69
C ARG A 78 -12.25 -11.65 3.91
N GLU A 79 -11.07 -12.25 3.85
CA GLU A 79 -10.08 -12.25 4.93
C GLU A 79 -9.13 -11.04 4.87
N ASP A 80 -9.42 -10.05 4.02
CA ASP A 80 -8.60 -8.83 3.82
C ASP A 80 -7.14 -9.12 3.46
N ILE A 81 -6.90 -10.18 2.69
CA ILE A 81 -5.57 -10.59 2.25
C ILE A 81 -5.21 -9.90 0.96
N THR A 82 -4.09 -9.19 0.99
CA THR A 82 -3.50 -8.58 -0.19
C THR A 82 -2.68 -9.62 -0.94
N ILE A 83 -2.85 -9.70 -2.26
CA ILE A 83 -1.95 -10.45 -3.14
C ILE A 83 -0.97 -9.46 -3.77
N MET A 84 0.31 -9.70 -3.58
CA MET A 84 1.38 -8.90 -4.16
C MET A 84 2.17 -9.73 -5.17
N GLU A 85 2.22 -9.30 -6.41
CA GLU A 85 2.99 -9.97 -7.47
C GLU A 85 4.27 -9.19 -7.76
N VAL A 86 5.40 -9.86 -7.74
CA VAL A 86 6.73 -9.27 -7.95
C VAL A 86 7.51 -10.17 -8.90
N TYR A 87 7.78 -9.69 -10.11
CA TYR A 87 8.36 -10.51 -11.17
C TYR A 87 9.63 -9.87 -11.73
N GLY A 88 10.80 -10.40 -11.39
CA GLY A 88 12.08 -9.82 -11.81
C GLY A 88 12.14 -8.32 -11.54
N GLU A 89 12.40 -7.55 -12.59
CA GLU A 89 12.41 -6.08 -12.60
C GLU A 89 11.06 -5.45 -13.04
N ASP A 90 10.03 -6.26 -13.28
CA ASP A 90 8.70 -5.74 -13.63
C ASP A 90 8.11 -4.97 -12.45
N THR A 91 7.37 -3.89 -12.75
CA THR A 91 6.64 -3.12 -11.73
C THR A 91 5.77 -4.03 -10.87
N PRO A 92 5.91 -4.01 -9.53
CA PRO A 92 5.08 -4.80 -8.63
C PRO A 92 3.60 -4.53 -8.80
N ARG A 93 2.77 -5.53 -8.54
CA ARG A 93 1.31 -5.41 -8.60
C ARG A 93 0.68 -5.75 -7.27
N LYS A 94 -0.26 -4.93 -6.81
CA LYS A 94 -1.13 -5.19 -5.66
C LYS A 94 -2.52 -5.53 -6.16
N ASN A 95 -2.97 -6.77 -5.93
CA ASN A 95 -4.28 -7.24 -6.40
C ASN A 95 -4.51 -6.98 -7.91
N GLY A 96 -3.44 -6.99 -8.70
CA GLY A 96 -3.45 -6.70 -10.15
C GLY A 96 -3.16 -5.25 -10.54
N GLU A 97 -3.25 -4.28 -9.61
CA GLU A 97 -2.95 -2.86 -9.84
C GLU A 97 -1.45 -2.59 -9.75
N LEU A 98 -0.91 -1.79 -10.68
CA LEU A 98 0.51 -1.43 -10.71
C LEU A 98 0.89 -0.54 -9.52
N MET A 99 2.08 -0.78 -8.96
CA MET A 99 2.67 -0.01 -7.87
C MET A 99 3.96 0.67 -8.31
N ASP A 100 3.84 1.73 -9.09
CA ASP A 100 4.99 2.41 -9.73
C ASP A 100 5.99 3.04 -8.73
N TRP A 101 5.57 3.22 -7.47
CA TRP A 101 6.41 3.79 -6.42
C TRP A 101 7.22 2.74 -5.63
N LEU A 102 6.93 1.44 -5.80
CA LEU A 102 7.57 0.37 -5.04
C LEU A 102 8.67 -0.29 -5.88
N ASP A 103 9.89 -0.23 -5.38
CA ASP A 103 11.05 -0.87 -6.04
C ASP A 103 10.95 -2.41 -5.91
N PRO A 104 10.87 -3.17 -7.03
CA PRO A 104 10.79 -4.62 -7.00
C PRO A 104 12.04 -5.27 -6.41
N SER A 105 13.22 -4.76 -6.74
CA SER A 105 14.50 -5.30 -6.28
C SER A 105 14.66 -5.15 -4.77
N LEU A 106 14.33 -3.97 -4.23
CA LEU A 106 14.33 -3.72 -2.78
C LEU A 106 13.38 -4.68 -2.05
N LEU A 107 12.18 -4.88 -2.59
CA LEU A 107 11.17 -5.75 -1.98
C LEU A 107 11.60 -7.21 -1.98
N ARG A 108 12.17 -7.70 -3.08
CA ARG A 108 12.71 -9.07 -3.17
C ARG A 108 13.83 -9.29 -2.15
N HIS A 109 14.73 -8.33 -2.04
CA HIS A 109 15.82 -8.39 -1.08
C HIS A 109 15.32 -8.38 0.37
N ALA A 110 14.37 -7.51 0.71
CA ALA A 110 13.77 -7.46 2.04
C ALA A 110 13.06 -8.77 2.44
N LEU A 111 12.60 -9.55 1.47
CA LEU A 111 11.97 -10.86 1.66
C LEU A 111 12.95 -12.04 1.52
N ASN A 112 14.25 -11.76 1.34
CA ASN A 112 15.30 -12.74 1.05
C ASN A 112 14.93 -13.62 -0.16
N ALA A 113 14.37 -13.04 -1.20
CA ALA A 113 13.77 -13.71 -2.35
C ALA A 113 14.34 -13.18 -3.69
N ASP A 114 15.65 -12.95 -3.71
CA ASP A 114 16.36 -12.31 -4.82
C ASP A 114 16.23 -13.11 -6.12
N GLU A 115 16.37 -14.44 -6.06
CA GLU A 115 16.40 -15.32 -7.23
C GLU A 115 15.45 -16.50 -7.13
N GLY A 116 14.74 -16.80 -8.22
CA GLY A 116 13.83 -17.94 -8.31
C GLY A 116 12.37 -17.59 -8.06
N PHE A 117 11.59 -18.62 -7.71
CA PHE A 117 10.16 -18.53 -7.44
C PHE A 117 9.90 -18.67 -5.95
N TYR A 118 9.09 -17.78 -5.37
CA TYR A 118 8.66 -17.89 -3.99
C TYR A 118 7.18 -17.56 -3.80
N ILE A 119 6.59 -18.24 -2.83
CA ILE A 119 5.33 -17.84 -2.20
C ILE A 119 5.64 -17.58 -0.73
N ILE A 120 5.32 -16.37 -0.29
CA ILE A 120 5.56 -15.93 1.09
C ILE A 120 4.27 -15.34 1.62
N PHE A 121 3.82 -15.80 2.77
CA PHE A 121 2.67 -15.19 3.46
C PHE A 121 3.14 -14.49 4.73
N VAL A 122 2.78 -13.22 4.83
CA VAL A 122 3.03 -12.36 5.98
C VAL A 122 1.71 -12.09 6.67
N ASP A 123 1.65 -12.34 7.98
CA ASP A 123 0.44 -12.16 8.77
C ASP A 123 0.16 -10.68 9.12
N ASP A 124 -0.88 -10.46 9.92
CA ASP A 124 -1.30 -9.15 10.42
C ASP A 124 -0.29 -8.52 11.39
N GLU A 125 0.52 -9.32 12.09
CA GLU A 125 1.65 -8.85 12.90
C GLU A 125 2.86 -8.43 12.06
N GLY A 126 2.89 -8.77 10.77
CA GLY A 126 4.03 -8.55 9.88
C GLY A 126 5.09 -9.65 9.94
N LYS A 127 4.76 -10.81 10.54
CA LYS A 127 5.63 -11.99 10.60
C LYS A 127 5.38 -12.90 9.42
N THR A 128 6.46 -13.47 8.88
CA THR A 128 6.36 -14.50 7.84
C THR A 128 5.84 -15.79 8.47
N ARG A 129 4.64 -16.23 8.08
CA ARG A 129 4.03 -17.49 8.55
C ARG A 129 4.58 -18.69 7.80
N PHE A 130 4.75 -18.53 6.49
CA PHE A 130 5.39 -19.55 5.67
C PHE A 130 6.09 -18.92 4.47
N ARG A 131 7.09 -19.66 4.00
CA ARG A 131 7.84 -19.41 2.77
C ARG A 131 8.01 -20.73 2.03
N ARG A 132 7.78 -20.71 0.72
CA ARG A 132 7.97 -21.87 -0.17
C ARG A 132 8.57 -21.45 -1.49
N GLU A 133 9.38 -22.35 -2.04
CA GLU A 133 10.13 -22.17 -3.30
C GLU A 133 9.48 -22.91 -4.48
N ALA A 134 8.27 -23.44 -4.24
CA ALA A 134 7.51 -24.22 -5.20
C ALA A 134 6.05 -23.78 -5.19
N PRO A 135 5.32 -23.92 -6.32
CA PRO A 135 3.89 -23.68 -6.37
C PRO A 135 3.14 -24.48 -5.32
N MET A 136 2.08 -23.89 -4.78
CA MET A 136 1.26 -24.47 -3.72
C MET A 136 -0.20 -24.46 -4.11
N LEU A 137 -0.91 -25.52 -3.72
CA LEU A 137 -2.36 -25.54 -3.78
C LEU A 137 -2.92 -24.46 -2.86
N THR A 138 -4.03 -23.88 -3.29
CA THR A 138 -4.62 -22.78 -2.53
C THR A 138 -5.20 -23.24 -1.20
N ALA A 139 -5.72 -24.47 -1.12
CA ALA A 139 -6.14 -25.06 0.14
C ALA A 139 -4.99 -25.06 1.17
N ASP A 140 -3.80 -25.51 0.75
CA ASP A 140 -2.61 -25.54 1.61
C ASP A 140 -2.17 -24.14 2.05
N ILE A 141 -2.27 -23.14 1.17
CA ILE A 141 -1.98 -21.74 1.50
C ILE A 141 -2.91 -21.27 2.63
N LEU A 142 -4.20 -21.55 2.49
CA LEU A 142 -5.23 -21.11 3.43
C LEU A 142 -5.12 -21.80 4.78
N GLU A 143 -4.89 -23.11 4.78
CA GLU A 143 -4.65 -23.91 5.97
C GLU A 143 -3.40 -23.41 6.73
N ARG A 144 -2.28 -23.23 6.03
CA ARG A 144 -1.03 -22.76 6.64
C ARG A 144 -1.07 -21.31 7.09
N ALA A 145 -1.90 -20.49 6.44
CA ALA A 145 -2.18 -19.14 6.87
C ALA A 145 -3.14 -19.09 8.09
N GLN A 146 -3.63 -20.23 8.57
CA GLN A 146 -4.62 -20.34 9.65
C GLN A 146 -5.91 -19.54 9.36
N LEU A 147 -6.23 -19.40 8.07
CA LEU A 147 -7.43 -18.71 7.64
C LEU A 147 -8.56 -19.72 7.70
N ASN A 148 -9.37 -19.61 8.75
CA ASN A 148 -10.59 -20.40 8.89
C ASN A 148 -11.60 -19.98 7.81
N ILE A 149 -11.43 -20.52 6.61
CA ILE A 149 -12.49 -20.47 5.59
C ILE A 149 -13.53 -21.50 6.01
N SER A 150 -14.33 -21.11 6.99
CA SER A 150 -15.64 -21.72 7.15
C SER A 150 -16.41 -21.45 5.85
N ALA A 151 -16.92 -22.51 5.21
CA ALA A 151 -17.92 -22.36 4.15
C ALA A 151 -19.00 -21.38 4.63
N PRO A 152 -19.53 -20.50 3.77
CA PRO A 152 -20.21 -19.30 4.22
C PRO A 152 -21.42 -19.65 5.09
N GLU A 153 -21.35 -19.30 6.38
CA GLU A 153 -22.56 -19.01 7.12
C GLU A 153 -23.13 -17.71 6.57
N ARG A 154 -24.38 -17.77 6.13
CA ARG A 154 -25.17 -16.61 5.72
C ARG A 154 -25.42 -15.71 6.94
N SER A 155 -24.44 -14.94 7.38
CA SER A 155 -24.69 -13.91 8.39
C SER A 155 -23.70 -12.75 8.30
N GLY A 156 -24.25 -11.56 8.08
CA GLY A 156 -23.58 -10.30 8.38
C GLY A 156 -23.10 -9.51 7.17
N LYS A 157 -23.97 -8.63 6.64
CA LYS A 157 -23.61 -7.52 5.75
C LYS A 157 -22.48 -6.69 6.37
N LYS A 158 -21.24 -6.87 5.92
CA LYS A 158 -20.22 -5.80 5.94
C LYS A 158 -20.00 -5.36 4.50
N SER A 159 -20.48 -4.16 4.16
CA SER A 159 -20.30 -3.61 2.82
C SER A 159 -18.85 -3.17 2.67
N SER A 160 -18.04 -3.94 1.94
CA SER A 160 -16.72 -3.45 1.54
C SER A 160 -16.88 -2.28 0.56
N SER A 161 -16.02 -1.27 0.71
CA SER A 161 -15.98 -0.10 -0.19
C SER A 161 -15.65 -0.49 -1.64
N ILE A 162 -14.95 -1.61 -1.83
CA ILE A 162 -14.60 -2.19 -3.13
C ILE A 162 -15.86 -2.69 -3.85
N LEU A 163 -16.77 -3.38 -3.14
CA LEU A 163 -18.05 -3.83 -3.70
C LEU A 163 -19.00 -2.67 -4.03
N LYS A 164 -18.88 -1.52 -3.36
CA LYS A 164 -19.62 -0.30 -3.72
C LYS A 164 -19.10 0.30 -5.02
N LYS A 165 -17.78 0.35 -5.23
CA LYS A 165 -17.19 0.88 -6.46
C LYS A 165 -17.52 0.03 -7.69
N LEU A 166 -17.52 -1.30 -7.56
CA LEU A 166 -17.87 -2.22 -8.66
C LEU A 166 -19.36 -2.22 -9.02
N ARG A 167 -20.26 -1.70 -8.17
CA ARG A 167 -21.70 -1.54 -8.48
C ARG A 167 -22.06 -0.18 -9.08
N ALA A 168 -21.15 0.79 -8.99
CA ALA A 168 -21.36 2.15 -9.46
C ALA A 168 -20.75 2.40 -10.85
N ALA A 169 -20.02 1.42 -11.40
CA ALA A 169 -19.57 1.35 -12.78
C ALA A 169 -20.45 0.38 -13.56
#